data_AF-A0A962K816-F1
#
_entry.id   AF-A0A962K816-F1
#
_cell.length_a   1.000
_cell.length_b   1.000
_cell.length_c   1.000
_cell.angle_alpha   90.00
_cell.angle_beta   90.00
_cell.angle_gamma   90.00
#
_symmetry.space_group_name_H-M   'P 1'
#
loop_
_entity.id
_entity.type
_entity.pdbx_description
1 polymer ?
#
loop_
_entity_poly.entity_id
_entity_poly.type
_entity_poly.pdbx_seq_one_letter_code
_entity_poly.pdbx_strand_id
1 'polypeptide(L)'
;MIKKVNKTLSTKSDSSSQNLEELEKQFHMLQRKVTKARKRFLPSHQLRVEQARDKSGSIQSELTKARARTARAASQARQADTAASQAQLKKARASQQALVESLAEVREVLLTAQRQLHAARLLDRKLAARAKALEKFEQQWEKKIREEAAQQVLNAKIAAAKRRTVAKKRAKKHRPG
;
A
#
# COMPACT_ATOMS: atom_id res chain seq x y z
N MET A 1 -8.27 -51.15 -32.73
CA MET A 1 -8.86 -49.79 -32.65
C MET A 1 -8.77 -49.19 -31.23
N ILE A 2 -7.63 -49.35 -30.52
CA ILE A 2 -7.48 -48.93 -29.10
C ILE A 2 -6.10 -48.29 -28.88
N LYS A 3 -5.80 -47.18 -29.58
CA LYS A 3 -4.61 -46.36 -29.30
C LYS A 3 -4.85 -44.85 -29.36
N LYS A 4 -6.09 -44.40 -29.60
CA LYS A 4 -6.44 -42.97 -29.74
C LYS A 4 -7.15 -42.34 -28.53
N VAL A 5 -7.44 -43.10 -27.48
CA VAL A 5 -8.21 -42.59 -26.31
C VAL A 5 -7.32 -42.14 -25.15
N ASN A 6 -6.08 -42.64 -25.02
CA ASN A 6 -5.18 -42.24 -23.92
C ASN A 6 -4.35 -40.97 -24.17
N LYS A 7 -4.40 -40.38 -25.37
CA LYS A 7 -3.60 -39.17 -25.69
C LYS A 7 -4.33 -37.86 -25.37
N THR A 8 -5.63 -37.90 -25.09
CA THR A 8 -6.44 -36.71 -24.75
C THR A 8 -6.62 -36.49 -23.25
N LEU A 9 -6.20 -37.43 -22.40
CA LEU A 9 -6.23 -37.27 -20.93
C LEU A 9 -4.93 -36.71 -20.34
N SER A 10 -3.80 -36.80 -21.07
CA SER A 10 -2.51 -36.29 -20.60
C SER A 10 -2.34 -34.78 -20.78
N THR A 11 -3.01 -34.15 -21.77
CA THR A 11 -2.77 -32.74 -22.10
C THR A 11 -3.62 -31.75 -21.30
N LYS A 12 -4.71 -32.20 -20.66
CA LYS A 12 -5.53 -31.35 -19.77
C LYS A 12 -4.87 -31.11 -18.41
N SER A 13 -4.16 -32.10 -17.88
CA SER A 13 -3.43 -32.01 -16.61
C SER A 13 -2.31 -30.97 -16.69
N ASP A 14 -1.49 -31.04 -17.74
CA ASP A 14 -0.33 -30.15 -17.91
C ASP A 14 -0.72 -28.69 -18.17
N SER A 15 -1.82 -28.46 -18.91
CA SER A 15 -2.35 -27.10 -19.13
C SER A 15 -2.89 -26.47 -17.85
N SER A 16 -3.58 -27.24 -17.00
CA SER A 16 -4.05 -26.74 -15.71
C SER A 16 -2.89 -26.42 -14.76
N SER A 17 -1.84 -27.24 -14.72
CA SER A 17 -0.64 -26.98 -13.93
C SER A 17 0.14 -25.76 -14.42
N GLN A 18 0.32 -25.59 -15.74
CA GLN A 18 0.97 -24.40 -16.33
C GLN A 18 0.18 -23.11 -16.05
N ASN A 19 -1.16 -23.17 -16.11
CA ASN A 19 -2.00 -22.03 -15.75
C ASN A 19 -1.88 -21.69 -14.25
N LEU A 20 -1.73 -22.70 -13.40
CA LEU A 20 -1.52 -22.53 -11.96
C LEU A 20 -0.17 -21.86 -11.65
N GLU A 21 0.91 -22.32 -12.28
CA GLU A 21 2.24 -21.72 -12.15
C GLU A 21 2.26 -20.25 -12.61
N GLU A 22 1.59 -19.93 -13.72
CA GLU A 22 1.50 -18.55 -14.22
C GLU A 22 0.67 -17.68 -13.27
N LEU A 23 -0.43 -18.18 -12.72
CA LEU A 23 -1.23 -17.48 -11.71
C LEU A 23 -0.43 -17.21 -10.42
N GLU A 24 0.33 -18.19 -9.93
CA GLU A 24 1.21 -18.02 -8.77
C GLU A 24 2.30 -16.97 -9.03
N LYS A 25 2.90 -17.00 -10.22
CA LYS A 25 3.89 -16.01 -10.62
C LYS A 25 3.30 -14.59 -10.69
N GLN A 26 2.10 -14.45 -11.26
CA GLN A 26 1.37 -13.19 -11.30
C GLN A 26 1.00 -12.71 -9.90
N PHE A 27 0.55 -13.61 -9.03
CA PHE A 27 0.25 -13.32 -7.63
C PHE A 27 1.49 -12.79 -6.90
N HIS A 28 2.62 -13.50 -6.97
CA HIS A 28 3.86 -13.05 -6.33
C HIS A 28 4.41 -11.76 -6.92
N MET A 29 4.20 -11.51 -8.23
CA MET A 29 4.56 -10.23 -8.84
C MET A 29 3.70 -9.10 -8.28
N LEU A 30 2.38 -9.29 -8.21
CA LEU A 30 1.44 -8.31 -7.67
C LEU A 30 1.72 -8.04 -6.18
N GLN A 31 1.91 -9.10 -5.39
CA GLN A 31 2.26 -9.02 -3.98
C GLN A 31 3.53 -8.19 -3.76
N ARG A 32 4.60 -8.46 -4.53
CA ARG A 32 5.84 -7.66 -4.47
C ARG A 32 5.60 -6.19 -4.81
N LYS A 33 4.80 -5.90 -5.84
CA LYS A 33 4.44 -4.52 -6.23
C LYS A 33 3.68 -3.81 -5.10
N VAL A 34 2.68 -4.47 -4.52
CA VAL A 34 1.88 -3.94 -3.41
C VAL A 34 2.75 -3.70 -2.16
N THR A 35 3.60 -4.65 -1.79
CA THR A 35 4.51 -4.49 -0.65
C THR A 35 5.47 -3.32 -0.85
N LYS A 36 6.04 -3.17 -2.05
CA LYS A 36 6.92 -2.05 -2.39
C LYS A 36 6.18 -0.72 -2.35
N ALA A 37 4.96 -0.66 -2.89
CA ALA A 37 4.11 0.52 -2.85
C ALA A 37 3.77 0.91 -1.40
N ARG A 38 3.36 -0.06 -0.58
CA ARG A 38 3.05 0.15 0.84
C ARG A 38 4.24 0.71 1.61
N LYS A 39 5.45 0.15 1.42
CA LYS A 39 6.68 0.64 2.07
C LYS A 39 6.98 2.11 1.72
N ARG A 40 6.62 2.56 0.53
CA ARG A 40 6.86 3.93 0.05
C ARG A 40 5.68 4.88 0.28
N PHE A 41 4.50 4.36 0.62
CA PHE A 41 3.27 5.12 0.69
C PHE A 41 3.38 6.30 1.66
N LEU A 42 3.58 6.04 2.96
CA LEU A 42 3.76 7.11 3.96
C LEU A 42 4.98 8.00 3.70
N PRO A 43 6.19 7.46 3.43
CA PRO A 43 7.36 8.27 3.13
C PRO A 43 7.15 9.23 1.94
N SER A 44 6.46 8.79 0.89
CA SER A 44 6.18 9.65 -0.27
C SER A 44 5.28 10.85 0.08
N HIS A 45 4.31 10.66 0.98
CA HIS A 45 3.47 11.77 1.46
C HIS A 45 4.25 12.71 2.38
N GLN A 46 5.15 12.19 3.22
CA GLN A 46 6.03 13.01 4.06
C GLN A 46 6.97 13.86 3.20
N LEU A 47 7.61 13.24 2.20
CA LEU A 47 8.50 13.93 1.26
C LEU A 47 7.78 15.08 0.54
N ARG A 48 6.52 14.90 0.13
CA ARG A 48 5.74 15.98 -0.51
C ARG A 48 5.51 17.16 0.43
N VAL A 49 5.25 16.89 1.72
CA VAL A 49 5.09 17.94 2.73
C VAL A 49 6.40 18.70 2.95
N GLU A 50 7.52 17.97 3.05
CA GLU A 50 8.85 18.57 3.19
C GLU A 50 9.20 19.46 1.99
N GLN A 51 9.04 18.93 0.77
CA GLN A 51 9.28 19.70 -0.46
C GLN A 51 8.42 20.97 -0.55
N ALA A 52 7.14 20.90 -0.16
CA ALA A 52 6.27 22.07 -0.14
C ALA A 52 6.69 23.08 0.94
N ARG A 53 7.15 22.59 2.09
CA ARG A 53 7.65 23.43 3.19
C ARG A 53 8.94 24.15 2.80
N ASP A 54 9.87 23.45 2.17
CA ASP A 54 11.15 24.01 1.72
C ASP A 54 10.92 25.09 0.65
N LYS A 55 10.04 24.82 -0.32
CA LYS A 55 9.63 25.82 -1.32
C LYS A 55 8.98 27.05 -0.67
N SER A 56 8.10 26.84 0.31
CA SER A 56 7.46 27.93 1.05
C SER A 56 8.51 28.79 1.77
N GLY A 57 9.49 28.16 2.42
CA GLY A 57 10.60 28.85 3.07
C GLY A 57 11.48 29.63 2.09
N SER A 58 11.78 29.05 0.93
CA SER A 58 12.55 29.71 -0.14
C SER A 58 11.85 30.97 -0.65
N ILE A 59 10.57 30.86 -1.01
CA ILE A 59 9.78 32.00 -1.50
C ILE A 59 9.65 33.07 -0.41
N GLN A 60 9.47 32.66 0.85
CA GLN A 60 9.41 33.60 1.97
C GLN A 60 10.73 34.36 2.14
N SER A 61 11.88 33.69 2.00
CA SER A 61 13.20 34.33 1.97
C SER A 61 13.33 35.31 0.80
N GLU A 62 12.93 34.93 -0.41
CA GLU A 62 12.94 35.82 -1.57
C GLU A 62 12.02 37.04 -1.39
N LEU A 63 10.84 36.85 -0.79
CA LEU A 63 9.91 37.93 -0.48
C LEU A 63 10.53 38.94 0.50
N THR A 64 11.29 38.49 1.50
CA THR A 64 12.00 39.42 2.40
C THR A 64 13.04 40.27 1.66
N LYS A 65 13.80 39.65 0.74
CA LYS A 65 14.76 40.36 -0.12
C LYS A 65 14.05 41.33 -1.08
N ALA A 66 12.93 40.92 -1.66
CA ALA A 66 12.13 41.76 -2.54
C ALA A 66 11.55 42.97 -1.80
N ARG A 67 11.02 42.79 -0.58
CA ARG A 67 10.56 43.90 0.28
C ARG A 67 11.68 44.91 0.57
N ALA A 68 12.88 44.44 0.87
CA ALA A 68 14.04 45.32 1.07
C ALA A 68 14.41 46.09 -0.21
N ARG A 69 14.37 45.44 -1.38
CA ARG A 69 14.58 46.10 -2.68
C ARG A 69 13.51 47.14 -2.97
N THR A 70 12.24 46.84 -2.73
CA THR A 70 11.13 47.78 -2.88
C THR A 70 11.30 48.99 -1.97
N ALA A 71 11.71 48.80 -0.71
CA ALA A 71 11.96 49.89 0.22
C ALA A 71 13.10 50.81 -0.25
N ARG A 72 14.20 50.24 -0.77
CA ARG A 72 15.31 51.02 -1.36
C ARG A 72 14.86 51.79 -2.61
N ALA A 73 14.15 51.14 -3.52
CA ALA A 73 13.61 51.79 -4.71
C ALA A 73 12.62 52.91 -4.36
N ALA A 74 11.83 52.73 -3.29
CA ALA A 74 10.91 53.76 -2.81
C ALA A 74 11.66 54.98 -2.24
N SER A 75 12.75 54.75 -1.50
CA SER A 75 13.62 55.83 -1.02
C SER A 75 14.27 56.59 -2.18
N GLN A 76 14.81 55.89 -3.17
CA GLN A 76 15.43 56.50 -4.35
C GLN A 76 14.42 57.29 -5.18
N ALA A 77 13.21 56.76 -5.38
CA ALA A 77 12.16 57.46 -6.09
C ALA A 77 11.73 58.75 -5.38
N ARG A 78 11.70 58.76 -4.04
CA ARG A 78 11.41 59.96 -3.24
C ARG A 78 12.51 61.02 -3.33
N GLN A 79 13.77 60.61 -3.45
CA GLN A 79 14.91 61.53 -3.49
C GLN A 79 15.17 62.08 -4.89
N ALA A 80 15.11 61.24 -5.92
CA ALA A 80 15.46 61.62 -7.28
C ALA A 80 14.26 62.17 -8.07
N ASP A 81 13.03 61.76 -7.72
CA ASP A 81 11.76 62.10 -8.39
C ASP A 81 11.79 62.04 -9.93
N THR A 82 12.54 61.07 -10.47
CA THR A 82 12.67 60.88 -11.92
C THR A 82 11.70 59.81 -12.42
N ALA A 83 11.24 59.92 -13.67
CA ALA A 83 10.44 58.89 -14.32
C ALA A 83 11.10 57.49 -14.27
N ALA A 84 12.44 57.43 -14.40
CA ALA A 84 13.21 56.20 -14.30
C ALA A 84 13.11 55.57 -12.89
N SER A 85 13.27 56.37 -11.83
CA SER A 85 13.15 55.90 -10.44
C SER A 85 11.73 55.43 -10.08
N GLN A 86 10.70 56.14 -10.56
CA GLN A 86 9.30 55.73 -10.41
C GLN A 86 9.01 54.42 -11.16
N ALA A 87 9.58 54.22 -12.35
CA ALA A 87 9.47 52.98 -13.10
C ALA A 87 10.14 51.79 -12.38
N GLN A 88 11.32 52.01 -11.78
CA GLN A 88 11.99 50.98 -10.98
C GLN A 88 11.18 50.61 -9.73
N LEU A 89 10.57 51.59 -9.04
CA LEU A 89 9.67 51.32 -7.92
C LEU A 89 8.45 50.48 -8.34
N LYS A 90 7.82 50.80 -9.48
CA LYS A 90 6.71 50.00 -10.03
C LYS A 90 7.14 48.56 -10.31
N LYS A 91 8.31 48.35 -10.94
CA LYS A 91 8.88 47.01 -11.19
C LYS A 91 9.14 46.25 -9.89
N ALA A 92 9.73 46.90 -8.88
CA ALA A 92 10.00 46.29 -7.59
C ALA A 92 8.69 45.85 -6.89
N ARG A 93 7.67 46.72 -6.88
CA ARG A 93 6.34 46.38 -6.34
C ARG A 93 5.69 45.21 -7.07
N ALA A 94 5.73 45.20 -8.41
CA ALA A 94 5.19 44.09 -9.20
C ALA A 94 5.90 42.76 -8.87
N SER A 95 7.24 42.77 -8.75
CA SER A 95 7.99 41.57 -8.36
C SER A 95 7.65 41.08 -6.94
N GLN A 96 7.45 42.01 -6.00
CA GLN A 96 7.04 41.67 -4.65
C GLN A 96 5.63 41.07 -4.63
N GLN A 97 4.70 41.62 -5.42
CA GLN A 97 3.34 41.11 -5.52
C GLN A 97 3.31 39.70 -6.10
N ALA A 98 4.06 39.43 -7.17
CA ALA A 98 4.19 38.08 -7.74
C ALA A 98 4.72 37.06 -6.73
N LEU A 99 5.67 37.44 -5.86
CA LEU A 99 6.16 36.58 -4.78
C LEU A 99 5.13 36.35 -3.67
N VAL A 100 4.27 37.33 -3.38
CA VAL A 100 3.17 37.16 -2.42
C VAL A 100 2.15 36.15 -2.94
N GLU A 101 1.77 36.26 -4.22
CA GLU A 101 0.85 35.34 -4.90
C GLU A 101 1.44 33.92 -4.93
N SER A 102 2.69 33.77 -5.35
CA SER A 102 3.38 32.49 -5.35
C SER A 102 3.48 31.87 -3.94
N LEU A 103 3.68 32.68 -2.90
CA LEU A 103 3.68 32.20 -1.52
C LEU A 103 2.31 31.67 -1.09
N ALA A 104 1.22 32.32 -1.52
CA ALA A 104 -0.14 31.87 -1.25
C ALA A 104 -0.42 30.52 -1.93
N GLU A 105 -0.06 30.38 -3.20
CA GLU A 105 -0.20 29.13 -3.95
C GLU A 105 0.57 27.97 -3.30
N VAL A 106 1.83 28.20 -2.91
CA VAL A 106 2.64 27.16 -2.28
C VAL A 106 2.11 26.78 -0.89
N ARG A 107 1.50 27.72 -0.16
CA ARG A 107 0.81 27.41 1.11
C ARG A 107 -0.40 26.52 0.91
N GLU A 108 -1.18 26.73 -0.14
CA GLU A 108 -2.29 25.84 -0.50
C GLU A 108 -1.81 24.42 -0.87
N VAL A 109 -0.69 24.33 -1.60
CA VAL A 109 -0.04 23.04 -1.90
C VAL A 109 0.42 22.35 -0.61
N LEU A 110 1.02 23.09 0.32
CA LEU A 110 1.45 22.57 1.62
C LEU A 110 0.27 22.05 2.45
N LEU A 111 -0.82 22.82 2.54
CA LEU A 111 -2.04 22.42 3.23
C LEU A 111 -2.64 21.14 2.62
N THR A 112 -2.69 21.07 1.30
CA THR A 112 -3.17 19.88 0.57
C THR A 112 -2.28 18.67 0.86
N ALA A 113 -0.96 18.84 0.84
CA ALA A 113 -0.01 17.77 1.15
C ALA A 113 -0.17 17.28 2.61
N GLN A 114 -0.38 18.20 3.56
CA GLN A 114 -0.64 17.85 4.96
C GLN A 114 -1.95 17.07 5.14
N ARG A 115 -3.03 17.49 4.47
CA ARG A 115 -4.32 16.75 4.47
C ARG A 115 -4.15 15.34 3.90
N GLN A 116 -3.42 15.21 2.79
CA GLN A 116 -3.13 13.91 2.18
C GLN A 116 -2.28 13.02 3.10
N LEU A 117 -1.27 13.57 3.76
CA LEU A 117 -0.47 12.82 4.74
C LEU A 117 -1.33 12.34 5.93
N HIS A 118 -2.25 13.18 6.41
CA HIS A 118 -3.18 12.79 7.46
C HIS A 118 -4.09 11.63 7.02
N ALA A 119 -4.70 11.73 5.84
CA ALA A 119 -5.52 10.67 5.27
C ALA A 119 -4.73 9.38 5.06
N ALA A 120 -3.48 9.48 4.57
CA ALA A 120 -2.58 8.34 4.39
C ALA A 120 -2.27 7.63 5.72
N ARG A 121 -2.01 8.37 6.79
CA ARG A 121 -1.81 7.81 8.15
C ARG A 121 -3.05 7.09 8.67
N LEU A 122 -4.23 7.64 8.43
CA LEU A 122 -5.49 7.01 8.83
C LEU A 122 -5.70 5.70 8.07
N LEU A 123 -5.43 5.69 6.76
CA LEU A 123 -5.51 4.49 5.94
C LEU A 123 -4.53 3.41 6.43
N ASP A 124 -3.27 3.78 6.68
CA ASP A 124 -2.26 2.82 7.16
C ASP A 124 -2.65 2.19 8.50
N ARG A 125 -3.22 2.97 9.43
CA ARG A 125 -3.78 2.45 10.69
C ARG A 125 -4.92 1.46 10.45
N LYS A 126 -5.86 1.78 9.56
CA LYS A 126 -6.97 0.87 9.20
C LYS A 126 -6.45 -0.42 8.56
N LEU A 127 -5.46 -0.34 7.68
CA LEU A 127 -4.83 -1.50 7.06
C LEU A 127 -4.09 -2.35 8.08
N ALA A 128 -3.37 -1.74 9.04
CA ALA A 128 -2.71 -2.46 10.12
C ALA A 128 -3.73 -3.18 11.02
N ALA A 129 -4.86 -2.56 11.34
CA ALA A 129 -5.93 -3.19 12.11
C ALA A 129 -6.53 -4.40 11.37
N ARG A 130 -6.79 -4.26 10.06
CA ARG A 130 -7.25 -5.37 9.22
C ARG A 130 -6.23 -6.51 9.13
N ALA A 131 -4.95 -6.19 8.99
CA ALA A 131 -3.88 -7.19 8.97
C ALA A 131 -3.84 -8.00 10.28
N LYS A 132 -3.97 -7.34 11.44
CA LYS A 132 -4.07 -8.02 12.74
C LYS A 132 -5.33 -8.88 12.87
N ALA A 133 -6.46 -8.42 12.33
CA ALA A 133 -7.70 -9.20 12.34
C ALA A 133 -7.58 -10.45 11.46
N LEU A 134 -6.96 -10.33 10.28
CA LEU A 134 -6.65 -11.45 9.40
C LEU A 134 -5.71 -12.44 10.06
N GLU A 135 -4.64 -11.98 10.70
CA GLU A 135 -3.69 -12.84 11.42
C GLU A 135 -4.39 -13.65 12.53
N LYS A 136 -5.27 -13.02 13.31
CA LYS A 136 -6.08 -13.73 14.31
C LYS A 136 -7.03 -14.75 13.68
N PHE A 137 -7.65 -14.39 12.57
CA PHE A 137 -8.53 -15.29 11.83
C PHE A 137 -7.75 -16.51 11.30
N GLU A 138 -6.59 -16.30 10.69
CA GLU A 138 -5.70 -17.36 10.18
C GLU A 138 -5.28 -18.32 11.29
N GLN A 139 -4.92 -17.81 12.47
CA GLN A 139 -4.59 -18.65 13.63
C GLN A 139 -5.78 -19.51 14.10
N GLN A 140 -6.99 -18.93 14.16
CA GLN A 140 -8.19 -19.67 14.52
C GLN A 140 -8.56 -20.72 13.47
N TRP A 141 -8.39 -20.37 12.20
CA TRP A 141 -8.66 -21.25 11.07
C TRP A 141 -7.69 -22.45 11.05
N GLU A 142 -6.39 -22.21 11.22
CA GLU A 142 -5.40 -23.28 11.35
C GLU A 142 -5.70 -24.20 12.53
N LYS A 143 -6.10 -23.63 13.67
CA LYS A 143 -6.49 -24.42 14.84
C LYS A 143 -7.68 -25.34 14.51
N LYS A 144 -8.71 -24.80 13.84
CA LYS A 144 -9.88 -25.57 13.42
C LYS A 144 -9.51 -26.70 12.46
N ILE A 145 -8.65 -26.45 11.46
CA ILE A 145 -8.17 -27.49 10.54
C ILE A 145 -7.44 -28.61 11.31
N ARG A 146 -6.57 -28.27 12.27
CA ARG A 146 -5.85 -29.26 13.08
C ARG A 146 -6.80 -30.08 13.95
N GLU A 147 -7.79 -29.45 14.55
CA GLU A 147 -8.82 -30.12 15.36
C GLU A 147 -9.68 -31.06 14.50
N GLU A 148 -10.13 -30.62 13.33
CA GLU A 148 -10.87 -31.45 12.38
C GLU A 148 -10.05 -32.66 11.91
N ALA A 149 -8.76 -32.46 11.58
CA ALA A 149 -7.86 -33.54 11.21
C ALA A 149 -7.68 -34.54 12.37
N ALA A 150 -7.50 -34.06 13.61
CA ALA A 150 -7.39 -34.93 14.78
C ALA A 150 -8.68 -35.74 15.02
N GLN A 151 -9.84 -35.10 14.83
CA GLN A 151 -11.14 -35.75 14.97
C GLN A 151 -11.36 -36.84 13.91
N GLN A 152 -10.96 -36.59 12.65
CA GLN A 152 -10.99 -37.59 11.59
C GLN A 152 -10.11 -38.81 11.92
N VAL A 153 -8.90 -38.57 12.46
CA VAL A 153 -8.01 -39.65 12.89
C VAL A 153 -8.62 -40.47 14.04
N LEU A 154 -9.23 -39.82 15.03
CA LEU A 154 -9.94 -40.48 16.13
C LEU A 154 -11.10 -41.35 15.61
N ASN A 155 -11.93 -40.79 14.74
CA ASN A 155 -13.04 -41.51 14.13
C ASN A 155 -12.57 -42.72 13.30
N ALA A 156 -11.47 -42.58 12.56
CA ALA A 156 -10.87 -43.68 11.81
C ALA A 156 -10.36 -44.80 12.74
N LYS A 157 -9.73 -44.46 13.87
CA LYS A 157 -9.28 -45.44 14.88
C LYS A 157 -10.46 -46.20 15.51
N ILE A 158 -11.53 -45.49 15.88
CA ILE A 158 -12.75 -46.10 16.42
C ILE A 158 -13.40 -47.03 15.39
N ALA A 159 -13.50 -46.61 14.13
CA ALA A 159 -14.03 -47.44 13.05
C ALA A 159 -13.18 -48.71 12.82
N ALA A 160 -11.85 -48.59 12.86
CA ALA A 160 -10.94 -49.73 12.74
C ALA A 160 -11.07 -50.72 13.92
N ALA A 161 -11.23 -50.21 15.15
CA ALA A 161 -11.45 -51.04 16.33
C ALA A 161 -12.79 -51.81 16.25
N LYS A 162 -13.87 -51.15 15.80
CA LYS A 162 -15.17 -51.77 15.55
C LYS A 162 -15.10 -52.86 14.47
N ARG A 163 -14.35 -52.62 13.39
CA ARG A 163 -14.12 -53.65 12.35
C ARG A 163 -13.38 -54.87 12.89
N ARG A 164 -12.36 -54.66 13.73
CA ARG A 164 -11.60 -55.75 14.39
C ARG A 164 -12.45 -56.59 15.35
N THR A 165 -13.33 -55.98 16.13
CA THR A 165 -14.22 -56.73 17.04
C THR A 165 -15.27 -57.52 16.30
N VAL A 166 -15.85 -56.97 15.23
CA VAL A 166 -16.77 -57.69 14.34
C VAL A 166 -16.07 -58.87 13.64
N ALA A 167 -14.84 -58.68 13.15
CA ALA A 167 -14.04 -59.73 12.54
C ALA A 167 -13.73 -60.87 13.54
N LYS A 168 -13.35 -60.55 14.79
CA LYS A 168 -13.14 -61.55 15.85
C LYS A 168 -14.42 -62.31 16.21
N LYS A 169 -15.58 -61.64 16.27
CA LYS A 169 -16.87 -62.30 16.53
C LYS A 169 -17.28 -63.24 15.39
N ARG A 170 -17.02 -62.87 14.13
CA ARG A 170 -17.26 -63.73 12.96
C ARG A 170 -16.31 -64.94 12.92
N ALA A 171 -15.03 -64.74 13.23
CA ALA A 171 -14.05 -65.84 13.30
C ALA A 171 -14.37 -66.85 14.41
N LYS A 172 -14.90 -66.40 15.56
CA LYS A 172 -15.32 -67.28 16.66
C LYS A 172 -16.60 -68.07 16.33
N LYS A 173 -17.45 -67.57 15.43
CA LYS A 173 -18.70 -68.23 14.96
C LYS A 173 -18.45 -69.27 13.86
N HIS A 174 -17.29 -69.23 13.18
CA HIS A 174 -16.90 -70.15 12.12
C HIS A 174 -15.82 -71.17 12.54
N ARG A 175 -15.55 -71.31 13.85
CA ARG A 175 -14.68 -72.39 14.35
C ARG A 175 -15.48 -73.70 14.31
N PRO A 176 -15.14 -74.69 13.47
CA PRO A 176 -15.80 -75.99 13.55
C PRO A 176 -15.38 -76.65 14.88
N GLY A 177 -16.37 -77.16 15.61
CA GLY A 177 -16.14 -78.06 16.74
C GLY A 177 -15.75 -79.44 16.25
#